data_AF-A0A498SNS7-F1
#
_entry.id   AF-A0A498SNS7-F1
#
_cell.length_a   1.000
_cell.length_b   1.000
_cell.length_c   1.000
_cell.angle_alpha   90.00
_cell.angle_beta   90.00
_cell.angle_gamma   90.00
#
_symmetry.space_group_name_H-M   'P 1'
#
loop_
_entity.id
_entity.type
_entity.pdbx_description
1 polymer ?
#
loop_
_entity_poly.entity_id
_entity_poly.type
_entity_poly.pdbx_seq_one_letter_code
_entity_poly.pdbx_strand_id
1 'polypeptide(L)'
;MNKRKKKRNRGQLPKTNMSEEITVTKRERTIALFDSGARLSCISKKLANRLKLVEIESERMTVARFGDRNPKSLNVAKVQLEIKTVEGDITVLVLAVINYPTSSLQIVTVNEQEIPHI
;
A
#
# COMPACT_ATOMS: atom_id res chain seq x y z
N MET A 1 15.73 38.29 69.61
CA MET A 1 14.84 38.54 68.44
C MET A 1 15.25 37.61 67.30
N ASN A 2 14.41 36.61 66.99
CA ASN A 2 14.72 35.44 66.15
C ASN A 2 14.81 35.79 64.65
N LYS A 3 15.91 35.42 63.97
CA LYS A 3 15.99 35.43 62.50
C LYS A 3 15.87 34.01 61.95
N ARG A 4 14.65 33.64 61.52
CA ARG A 4 14.36 32.37 60.82
C ARG A 4 14.97 32.40 59.41
N LYS A 5 15.90 31.47 59.11
CA LYS A 5 16.41 31.23 57.74
C LYS A 5 15.34 30.47 56.94
N LYS A 6 14.79 31.09 55.90
CA LYS A 6 13.87 30.47 54.94
C LYS A 6 14.66 29.90 53.76
N LYS A 7 15.00 28.60 53.80
CA LYS A 7 15.49 27.87 52.63
C LYS A 7 14.32 27.73 51.65
N ARG A 8 14.42 28.32 50.46
CA ARG A 8 13.51 28.05 49.34
C ARG A 8 14.16 26.98 48.46
N ASN A 9 13.60 25.78 48.49
CA ASN A 9 13.93 24.69 47.59
C ASN A 9 13.62 25.14 46.16
N ARG A 10 14.61 25.12 45.27
CA ARG A 10 14.39 25.23 43.82
C ARG A 10 13.78 23.90 43.38
N GLY A 11 12.48 23.92 43.13
CA GLY A 11 11.75 22.78 42.57
C GLY A 11 12.42 22.32 41.29
N GLN A 12 12.72 21.04 41.24
CA GLN A 12 13.19 20.35 40.06
C GLN A 12 12.03 20.35 39.05
N LEU A 13 12.26 20.87 37.84
CA LEU A 13 11.28 20.77 36.76
C LEU A 13 11.00 19.28 36.48
N PRO A 14 9.73 18.91 36.21
CA PRO A 14 9.43 17.53 35.83
C PRO A 14 10.17 17.22 34.52
N LYS A 15 10.98 16.16 34.54
CA LYS A 15 11.51 15.56 33.32
C LYS A 15 10.31 14.97 32.59
N THR A 16 9.80 15.67 31.59
CA THR A 16 8.84 15.11 30.64
C THR A 16 9.52 13.93 29.96
N ASN A 17 9.02 12.73 30.25
CA ASN A 17 9.34 11.54 29.49
C ASN A 17 8.91 11.82 28.05
N MET A 18 9.90 12.01 27.17
CA MET A 18 9.71 11.98 25.73
C MET A 18 9.05 10.65 25.43
N SER A 19 7.77 10.70 25.06
CA SER A 19 7.04 9.54 24.60
C SER A 19 7.80 9.04 23.39
N GLU A 20 8.30 7.82 23.45
CA GLU A 20 8.73 7.10 22.26
C GLU A 20 7.60 7.20 21.24
N GLU A 21 7.90 7.79 20.09
CA GLU A 21 7.00 7.80 18.95
C GLU A 21 6.83 6.34 18.53
N ILE A 22 5.79 5.70 19.06
CA ILE A 22 5.38 4.37 18.61
C ILE A 22 4.86 4.57 17.19
N THR A 23 5.78 4.48 16.22
CA THR A 23 5.42 4.28 14.83
C THR A 23 4.75 2.92 14.75
N VAL A 24 3.42 2.91 14.92
CA VAL A 24 2.59 1.75 14.65
C VAL A 24 2.70 1.51 13.14
N THR A 25 3.71 0.75 12.75
CA THR A 25 3.88 0.27 11.38
C THR A 25 2.78 -0.75 11.14
N LYS A 26 1.65 -0.28 10.60
CA LYS A 26 0.55 -1.13 10.19
C LYS A 26 1.06 -2.06 9.08
N ARG A 27 1.35 -3.32 9.42
CA ARG A 27 1.75 -4.35 8.47
C ARG A 27 0.51 -5.00 7.86
N GLU A 28 0.30 -4.76 6.57
CA GLU A 28 -0.75 -5.43 5.80
C GLU A 28 -0.13 -6.58 4.99
N ARG A 29 -0.72 -7.78 5.08
CA ARG A 29 -0.35 -8.88 4.19
C ARG A 29 -1.24 -8.85 2.95
N THR A 30 -0.62 -9.04 1.80
CA THR A 30 -1.31 -9.13 0.52
C THR A 30 -0.52 -10.02 -0.44
N ILE A 31 -1.12 -10.36 -1.57
CA ILE A 31 -0.51 -11.16 -2.63
C ILE A 31 -0.33 -10.24 -3.83
N ALA A 32 0.85 -10.26 -4.41
CA ALA A 32 1.16 -9.60 -5.67
C ALA A 32 1.47 -10.67 -6.72
N LEU A 33 0.92 -10.50 -7.92
CA LEU A 33 1.28 -11.30 -9.09
C LEU A 33 2.33 -10.52 -9.89
N PHE A 34 3.49 -11.13 -10.11
CA PHE A 34 4.51 -10.61 -11.01
C PHE A 34 4.29 -11.23 -12.39
N ASP A 35 3.67 -10.47 -13.28
CA ASP A 35 3.35 -10.89 -14.64
C ASP A 35 4.14 -10.04 -15.64
N SER A 36 5.18 -10.62 -16.25
CA SER A 36 6.01 -9.95 -17.26
C SER A 36 5.27 -9.72 -18.59
N GLY A 37 4.17 -10.43 -18.83
CA GLY A 37 3.31 -10.23 -20.00
C GLY A 37 2.29 -9.10 -19.80
N ALA A 38 2.12 -8.60 -18.56
CA ALA A 38 1.20 -7.54 -18.27
C ALA A 38 1.68 -6.21 -18.85
N ARG A 39 0.83 -5.56 -19.65
CA ARG A 39 1.09 -4.19 -20.17
C ARG A 39 0.84 -3.09 -19.14
N LEU A 40 0.23 -3.42 -18.00
CA LEU A 40 -0.18 -2.46 -16.98
C LEU A 40 0.00 -3.07 -15.59
N SER A 41 0.71 -2.34 -14.73
CA SER A 41 0.76 -2.62 -13.29
C SER A 41 -0.48 -2.04 -12.61
N CYS A 42 -1.19 -2.87 -11.85
CA CYS A 42 -2.44 -2.46 -11.23
C CYS A 42 -2.60 -2.92 -9.79
N ILE A 43 -3.41 -2.19 -9.05
CA ILE A 43 -3.82 -2.50 -7.69
C ILE A 43 -5.34 -2.46 -7.60
N SER A 44 -5.93 -3.39 -6.84
CA SER A 44 -7.37 -3.33 -6.59
C SER A 44 -7.75 -2.10 -5.78
N LYS A 45 -8.86 -1.45 -6.11
CA LYS A 45 -9.40 -0.32 -5.33
C LYS A 45 -9.55 -0.66 -3.84
N LYS A 46 -9.96 -1.89 -3.52
CA LYS A 46 -10.07 -2.37 -2.14
C LYS A 46 -8.72 -2.40 -1.42
N LEU A 47 -7.65 -2.86 -2.08
CA LEU A 47 -6.31 -2.88 -1.49
C LEU A 47 -5.72 -1.47 -1.37
N ALA A 48 -5.87 -0.63 -2.40
CA ALA A 48 -5.43 0.77 -2.35
C ALA A 48 -6.06 1.51 -1.15
N ASN A 49 -7.37 1.33 -0.93
CA ASN A 49 -8.07 1.91 0.22
C ASN A 49 -7.56 1.36 1.57
N ARG A 50 -7.31 0.04 1.68
CA ARG A 50 -6.77 -0.57 2.91
C ARG A 50 -5.38 -0.05 3.27
N LEU A 51 -4.57 0.21 2.25
CA LEU A 51 -3.23 0.78 2.34
C LEU A 51 -3.25 2.32 2.46
N LYS A 52 -4.42 2.95 2.35
CA LYS A 52 -4.60 4.41 2.35
C LYS A 52 -3.72 5.12 1.32
N LEU A 53 -3.55 4.50 0.15
CA LEU A 53 -2.76 5.10 -0.92
C LEU A 53 -3.48 6.33 -1.46
N VAL A 54 -2.70 7.39 -1.69
CA VAL A 54 -3.20 8.66 -2.21
C VAL A 54 -3.07 8.65 -3.73
N GLU A 55 -4.13 9.10 -4.40
CA GLU A 55 -4.12 9.32 -5.84
C GLU A 55 -3.09 10.41 -6.18
N ILE A 56 -2.23 10.12 -7.16
CA ILE A 56 -1.21 11.05 -7.64
C ILE A 56 -1.58 11.66 -9.00
N GLU A 57 -2.37 10.94 -9.80
CA GLU A 57 -2.81 11.33 -11.14
C GLU A 57 -4.08 10.56 -11.50
N SER A 58 -4.86 11.06 -12.44
CA SER A 58 -5.91 10.30 -13.12
C SER A 58 -5.67 10.29 -14.64
N GLU A 59 -5.80 9.13 -15.27
CA GLU A 59 -5.64 8.94 -16.71
C GLU A 59 -6.90 8.32 -17.33
N ARG A 60 -7.27 8.76 -18.54
CA ARG A 60 -8.36 8.12 -19.29
C ARG A 60 -7.87 6.83 -19.93
N MET A 61 -8.37 5.69 -19.46
CA MET A 61 -8.02 4.37 -19.98
C MET A 61 -9.22 3.67 -20.60
N THR A 62 -8.99 3.00 -21.72
CA THR A 62 -9.98 2.13 -22.36
C THR A 62 -9.75 0.69 -21.91
N VAL A 63 -10.73 0.12 -21.21
CA VAL A 63 -10.64 -1.22 -20.60
C VAL A 63 -11.78 -2.09 -21.10
N ALA A 64 -11.47 -3.34 -21.43
CA ALA A 64 -12.44 -4.38 -21.76
C ALA A 64 -12.16 -5.62 -20.91
N ARG A 65 -13.20 -6.42 -20.66
CA ARG A 65 -13.02 -7.77 -20.12
C ARG A 65 -12.60 -8.71 -21.24
N PHE A 66 -11.95 -9.81 -20.89
CA PHE A 66 -11.65 -10.86 -21.86
C PHE A 66 -12.94 -11.36 -22.52
N GLY A 67 -12.97 -11.39 -23.86
CA GLY A 67 -14.15 -11.76 -24.65
C GLY A 67 -15.22 -10.66 -24.80
N ASP A 68 -15.07 -9.51 -24.15
CA ASP A 68 -15.98 -8.37 -24.31
C ASP A 68 -15.63 -7.58 -25.57
N ARG A 69 -16.61 -7.39 -26.46
CA ARG A 69 -16.43 -6.64 -27.71
C ARG A 69 -16.62 -5.13 -27.53
N ASN A 70 -17.11 -4.71 -26.36
CA ASN A 70 -17.45 -3.33 -26.08
C ASN A 70 -16.51 -2.76 -25.01
N PRO A 71 -15.33 -2.26 -25.40
CA PRO A 71 -14.43 -1.60 -24.47
C PRO A 71 -15.09 -0.34 -23.89
N LYS A 72 -14.81 -0.05 -22.62
CA LYS A 72 -15.29 1.16 -21.94
C LYS A 72 -14.12 2.08 -21.62
N SER A 73 -14.27 3.35 -21.93
CA SER A 73 -13.32 4.38 -21.52
C SER A 73 -13.70 4.93 -20.16
N LEU A 74 -12.79 4.85 -19.20
CA LEU A 74 -12.95 5.33 -17.83
C LEU A 74 -11.75 6.14 -17.38
N ASN A 75 -11.95 7.04 -16.41
CA ASN A 75 -10.84 7.69 -15.72
C ASN A 75 -10.34 6.76 -14.63
N VAL A 76 -9.06 6.41 -14.69
CA VAL A 76 -8.36 5.50 -13.78
C VAL A 76 -7.38 6.32 -12.95
N ALA A 77 -7.56 6.28 -11.64
CA ALA A 77 -6.61 6.85 -10.69
C ALA A 77 -5.30 6.06 -10.73
N LYS A 78 -4.18 6.75 -10.62
CA LYS A 78 -2.86 6.18 -10.37
C LYS A 78 -2.45 6.46 -8.93
N VAL A 79 -1.75 5.51 -8.34
CA VAL A 79 -1.19 5.62 -6.99
C VAL A 79 0.27 5.20 -7.00
N GLN A 80 1.03 5.63 -5.99
CA GLN A 80 2.39 5.17 -5.75
C GLN A 80 2.44 4.15 -4.62
N LEU A 81 3.28 3.13 -4.78
CA LEU A 81 3.59 2.14 -3.75
C LEU A 81 5.10 1.95 -3.68
N GLU A 82 5.67 2.17 -2.50
CA GLU A 82 7.07 1.85 -2.22
C GLU A 82 7.20 0.39 -1.79
N ILE A 83 8.16 -0.31 -2.40
CA ILE A 83 8.54 -1.67 -2.05
C ILE A 83 9.98 -1.64 -1.57
N LYS A 84 10.21 -2.18 -0.37
CA LYS A 84 11.54 -2.42 0.16
C LYS A 84 11.96 -3.85 -0.16
N THR A 85 13.09 -4.02 -0.83
CA THR A 85 13.67 -5.35 -1.10
C THR A 85 14.33 -5.93 0.14
N VAL A 86 14.73 -7.20 0.09
CA VAL A 86 15.44 -7.85 1.20
C VAL A 86 16.82 -7.22 1.43
N GLU A 87 17.44 -6.71 0.37
CA GLU A 87 18.70 -5.96 0.39
C GLU A 87 18.55 -4.55 0.98
N GLY A 88 17.31 -4.07 1.11
CA GLY A 88 16.98 -2.78 1.71
C GLY A 88 16.78 -1.65 0.72
N ASP A 89 16.92 -1.92 -0.58
CA ASP A 89 16.64 -0.95 -1.63
C ASP A 89 15.14 -0.63 -1.69
N ILE A 90 14.82 0.63 -2.00
CA ILE A 90 13.45 1.10 -2.16
C ILE A 90 13.18 1.30 -3.64
N THR A 91 12.23 0.52 -4.16
CA THR A 91 11.70 0.69 -5.52
C THR A 91 10.30 1.25 -5.45
N VAL A 92 9.98 2.21 -6.31
CA VAL A 92 8.68 2.85 -6.36
C VAL A 92 7.89 2.31 -7.55
N LEU A 93 6.68 1.80 -7.29
CA LEU A 93 5.74 1.38 -8.31
C LEU A 93 4.65 2.42 -8.51
N VAL A 94 4.37 2.77 -9.76
CA VAL A 94 3.15 3.52 -10.14
C VAL A 94 2.11 2.51 -10.61
N LEU A 95 0.96 2.48 -9.95
CA LEU A 95 -0.06 1.45 -10.13
C LEU A 95 -1.39 2.10 -10.53
N ALA A 96 -2.04 1.54 -11.54
CA ALA A 96 -3.43 1.87 -11.88
C ALA A 96 -4.39 1.27 -10.85
N VAL A 97 -5.30 2.08 -10.30
CA VAL A 97 -6.34 1.63 -9.39
C VAL A 97 -7.51 1.08 -10.19
N ILE A 98 -7.56 -0.24 -10.32
CA ILE A 98 -8.60 -0.92 -11.06
C ILE A 98 -9.61 -1.49 -10.07
N ASN A 99 -10.89 -1.17 -10.28
CA ASN A 99 -11.96 -1.84 -9.59
C ASN A 99 -12.36 -3.04 -10.44
N TYR A 100 -11.69 -4.17 -10.28
CA TYR A 100 -12.12 -5.39 -10.95
C TYR A 100 -13.49 -5.80 -10.38
N PRO A 101 -14.55 -5.90 -11.20
CA PRO A 101 -15.68 -6.76 -10.88
C PRO A 101 -15.27 -8.20 -11.23
N THR A 102 -14.18 -8.71 -10.66
CA THR A 102 -13.99 -10.16 -10.62
C THR A 102 -14.64 -10.61 -9.33
N SER A 103 -15.96 -10.75 -9.36
CA SER A 103 -16.61 -11.65 -8.41
C SER A 103 -16.01 -13.07 -8.47
N SER A 104 -15.24 -13.37 -9.53
CA SER A 104 -14.40 -14.56 -9.64
C SER A 104 -13.17 -14.23 -10.48
N LEU A 105 -11.97 -14.19 -9.88
CA LEU A 105 -10.79 -14.56 -10.64
C LEU A 105 -11.04 -16.03 -11.00
N GLN A 106 -11.20 -16.37 -12.28
CA GLN A 106 -11.30 -17.79 -12.65
C GLN A 106 -9.93 -18.39 -12.38
N ILE A 107 -9.77 -19.01 -11.21
CA ILE A 107 -8.65 -19.88 -10.93
C ILE A 107 -8.89 -21.10 -11.82
N VAL A 108 -8.22 -21.16 -12.96
CA VAL A 108 -8.14 -22.39 -13.73
C VAL A 108 -7.13 -23.25 -12.98
N THR A 109 -7.59 -24.26 -12.26
CA THR A 109 -6.72 -25.33 -11.77
C THR A 109 -6.17 -26.05 -12.98
N VAL A 110 -4.92 -25.79 -13.31
CA VAL A 110 -4.19 -26.52 -14.34
C VAL A 110 -3.73 -27.82 -13.70
N ASN A 111 -4.11 -28.95 -14.30
CA ASN A 111 -3.60 -30.24 -13.88
C ASN A 111 -2.10 -30.29 -14.26
N GLU A 112 -1.21 -30.60 -13.31
CA GLU A 112 0.25 -30.60 -13.55
C GLU A 112 0.67 -31.52 -14.71
N GLN A 113 -0.18 -32.51 -15.02
CA GLN A 113 -0.02 -33.45 -16.12
C GLN A 113 -0.28 -32.85 -17.51
N GLU A 114 -0.92 -31.68 -17.60
CA GLU A 114 -1.24 -30.99 -18.85
C GLU A 114 -0.29 -29.81 -19.14
N ILE A 115 0.66 -29.54 -18.25
CA ILE A 115 1.68 -28.51 -18.45
C ILE A 115 2.79 -29.11 -19.32
N PRO A 116 3.02 -28.62 -20.55
CA PRO A 116 4.16 -29.07 -21.34
C PRO A 116 5.43 -28.79 -20.54
N HIS A 117 6.25 -29.82 -20.33
CA HIS A 117 7.59 -29.61 -19.78
C HIS A 117 8.38 -28.75 -20.77
N ILE A 118 8.67 -27.51 -20.38
CA ILE A 118 9.58 -26.60 -21.10
C ILE A 118 10.96 -26.74 -20.48
#